data_AF-A5DW65-F1
#
_entry.id   AF-A5DW65-F1
#
_cell.length_a   1.000
_cell.length_b   1.000
_cell.length_c   1.000
_cell.angle_alpha   90.00
_cell.angle_beta   90.00
_cell.angle_gamma   90.00
#
_symmetry.space_group_name_H-M   'P 1'
#
loop_
_entity.id
_entity.type
_entity.pdbx_description
1 polymer ?
#
loop_
_entity_poly.entity_id
_entity_poly.type
_entity_poly.pdbx_seq_one_letter_code
_entity_poly.pdbx_strand_id
1 'polypeptide(L)'
;MVLNNYFLWLTLAFVLTVSDAAESTPATNTTDFQYKGISIGGWLVLEPYITPSLFNKTLNENETSSEIPVDEYHFCEKLGKKEASKRLEEHWLTFYNETDFQEIRQHGLNMVRLPIGYWAFEPMDDDPYVMGAQDYLDKAIEWSAENDLKVLIDLHGAPNSQNGFDNSGLRNIGYPGWQNKTEYVDHTIKVLQQVYAKYGGENYSDVVIGIEVLNEPFGPKLDMTDLKKFYIDTYRDAREIQTVNNSIFFHDAFQSLSYWDDFLTKGSVKYQNHTNSTNSTNSTNHTNSTNGTSIDKVEFNNIYIDHHHYEVFGNVVADNVTQHLNNIVNYSKDIAKEKHRAIVGEWSAALTDCAPWLNGVGLGSRYEGTDPYDNDRVGNCNIINRSGKKWTKEQKKDHRRFVEMQLYQYSQNTNGWIFWCWKTEGGAIEWDFRQLADLEIIPQPLDNYKYVKNGVDISAAARVYMSSPYLLMTFCLLTTLMVLY
;
A
#
# COMPACT_ATOMS: atom_id res chain seq x y z
N MET A 1 81.23 -12.55 -1.67
CA MET A 1 80.02 -12.75 -0.86
C MET A 1 78.92 -11.91 -1.50
N VAL A 2 77.82 -12.57 -1.87
CA VAL A 2 76.59 -12.07 -2.51
C VAL A 2 76.68 -11.64 -3.99
N LEU A 3 76.23 -12.55 -4.86
CA LEU A 3 75.86 -12.35 -6.27
C LEU A 3 74.38 -11.96 -6.33
N ASN A 4 74.09 -10.90 -7.10
CA ASN A 4 72.74 -10.39 -7.38
C ASN A 4 72.14 -11.15 -8.58
N ASN A 5 71.03 -11.86 -8.37
CA ASN A 5 70.24 -12.48 -9.43
C ASN A 5 69.04 -11.58 -9.77
N TYR A 6 69.00 -11.05 -10.99
CA TYR A 6 67.81 -10.45 -11.58
C TYR A 6 66.94 -11.55 -12.20
N PHE A 7 65.74 -11.77 -11.66
CA PHE A 7 64.72 -12.61 -12.27
C PHE A 7 63.70 -11.74 -13.01
N LEU A 8 63.58 -12.00 -14.32
CA LEU A 8 62.52 -11.50 -15.21
C LEU A 8 61.15 -12.01 -14.72
N TRP A 9 60.18 -11.11 -14.58
CA TRP A 9 58.77 -11.45 -14.43
C TRP A 9 58.10 -11.45 -15.81
N LEU A 10 57.66 -12.63 -16.26
CA LEU A 10 56.73 -12.81 -17.37
C LEU A 10 55.31 -12.53 -16.86
N THR A 11 54.68 -11.46 -17.32
CA THR A 11 53.24 -11.24 -17.15
C THR A 11 52.48 -11.91 -18.31
N LEU A 12 51.76 -12.98 -17.99
CA LEU A 12 50.81 -13.63 -18.90
C LEU A 12 49.51 -12.80 -18.90
N ALA A 13 49.20 -12.13 -20.02
CA ALA A 13 47.92 -11.46 -20.19
C ALA A 13 46.87 -12.49 -20.65
N PHE A 14 45.93 -12.83 -19.77
CA PHE A 14 44.71 -13.56 -20.13
C PHE A 14 43.72 -12.54 -20.70
N VAL A 15 43.50 -12.59 -22.02
CA VAL A 15 42.38 -11.87 -22.65
C VAL A 15 41.14 -12.74 -22.45
N LEU A 16 40.33 -12.40 -21.45
CA LEU A 16 38.96 -12.90 -21.35
C LEU A 16 38.10 -12.05 -22.28
N THR A 17 37.73 -12.62 -23.43
CA THR A 17 36.66 -12.08 -24.26
C THR A 17 35.35 -12.35 -23.52
N VAL A 18 34.80 -11.32 -22.87
CA VAL A 18 33.42 -11.33 -22.39
C VAL A 18 32.55 -11.14 -23.63
N SER A 19 31.84 -12.19 -24.03
CA SER A 19 30.73 -12.07 -24.96
C SER A 19 29.56 -11.45 -24.20
N ASP A 20 29.19 -10.21 -24.51
CA ASP A 20 27.90 -9.63 -24.13
C ASP A 20 26.80 -10.39 -24.88
N ALA A 21 26.39 -11.51 -24.30
CA ALA A 21 25.04 -12.00 -24.51
C ALA A 21 24.18 -11.23 -23.51
N ALA A 22 23.37 -10.30 -24.02
CA ALA A 22 22.26 -9.75 -23.24
C ALA A 22 21.37 -10.95 -22.85
N GLU A 23 21.47 -11.39 -21.60
CA GLU A 23 20.48 -12.27 -21.01
C GLU A 23 19.18 -11.45 -20.98
N SER A 24 18.23 -11.82 -21.84
CA SER A 24 16.85 -11.40 -21.68
C SER A 24 16.39 -11.91 -20.32
N THR A 25 16.18 -11.00 -19.37
CA THR A 25 15.48 -11.28 -18.12
C THR A 25 14.16 -11.98 -18.50
N PRO A 26 13.92 -13.21 -18.04
CA PRO A 26 12.64 -13.84 -18.29
C PRO A 26 11.58 -13.00 -17.59
N ALA A 27 10.57 -12.56 -18.35
CA ALA A 27 9.40 -11.87 -17.82
C ALA A 27 8.96 -12.54 -16.52
N THR A 28 9.04 -11.81 -15.40
CA THR A 28 8.74 -12.36 -14.08
C THR A 28 7.33 -12.94 -14.12
N ASN A 29 7.20 -14.26 -13.98
CA ASN A 29 5.89 -14.87 -13.86
C ASN A 29 5.30 -14.40 -12.52
N THR A 30 4.42 -13.40 -12.57
CA THR A 30 3.84 -12.75 -11.37
C THR A 30 2.93 -13.70 -10.58
N THR A 31 2.73 -14.94 -11.03
CA THR A 31 2.02 -15.99 -10.29
C THR A 31 2.70 -16.43 -9.01
N ASP A 32 4.03 -16.32 -8.94
CA ASP A 32 4.81 -16.86 -7.82
C ASP A 32 5.46 -15.75 -7.00
N PHE A 33 5.20 -14.48 -7.34
CA PHE A 33 5.73 -13.33 -6.62
C PHE A 33 4.98 -13.15 -5.29
N GLN A 34 5.69 -13.34 -4.18
CA GLN A 34 5.17 -13.02 -2.85
C GLN A 34 5.48 -11.56 -2.51
N TYR A 35 4.45 -10.72 -2.40
CA TYR A 35 4.61 -9.30 -2.10
C TYR A 35 5.09 -9.10 -0.65
N LYS A 36 6.23 -8.43 -0.49
CA LYS A 36 6.75 -7.91 0.79
C LYS A 36 7.07 -6.45 0.57
N GLY A 37 6.00 -5.66 0.50
CA GLY A 37 6.02 -4.30 -0.01
C GLY A 37 5.98 -3.24 1.07
N ILE A 38 6.22 -2.01 0.61
CA ILE A 38 6.08 -0.79 1.41
C ILE A 38 5.46 0.31 0.56
N SER A 39 4.55 1.08 1.13
CA SER A 39 3.96 2.24 0.46
C SER A 39 4.82 3.49 0.66
N ILE A 40 5.03 4.22 -0.44
CA ILE A 40 5.72 5.52 -0.46
C ILE A 40 4.68 6.63 -0.23
N GLY A 41 4.00 6.54 0.91
CA GLY A 41 2.89 7.43 1.31
C GLY A 41 3.35 8.85 1.66
N GLY A 42 2.43 9.81 1.56
CA GLY A 42 2.67 11.23 1.85
C GLY A 42 3.64 11.96 0.90
N TRP A 43 4.04 11.34 -0.23
CA TRP A 43 5.01 11.92 -1.16
C TRP A 43 4.36 12.60 -2.37
N LEU A 44 3.76 11.83 -3.27
CA LEU A 44 3.12 12.35 -4.49
C LEU A 44 1.64 12.68 -4.30
N VAL A 45 1.09 12.31 -3.14
CA VAL A 45 -0.17 12.80 -2.59
C VAL A 45 0.10 13.17 -1.13
N LEU A 46 -0.23 14.39 -0.73
CA LEU A 46 0.01 14.87 0.62
C LEU A 46 -1.03 14.35 1.60
N GLU A 47 -0.54 13.84 2.73
CA GLU A 47 -1.37 13.44 3.87
C GLU A 47 -0.91 14.19 5.12
N PRO A 48 -1.81 14.95 5.77
CA PRO A 48 -1.45 15.80 6.90
C PRO A 48 -0.77 15.08 8.06
N TYR A 49 -1.16 13.83 8.33
CA TYR A 49 -0.60 13.07 9.45
C TYR A 49 0.81 12.51 9.14
N ILE A 50 1.14 12.30 7.86
CA ILE A 50 2.47 11.84 7.42
C ILE A 50 3.45 13.02 7.39
N THR A 51 3.02 14.17 6.87
CA THR A 51 3.84 15.37 6.67
C THR A 51 3.26 16.63 7.33
N PRO A 52 3.00 16.62 8.65
CA PRO A 52 2.34 17.73 9.34
C PRO A 52 3.10 19.04 9.25
N SER A 53 4.42 19.02 9.00
CA SER A 53 5.22 20.24 8.88
C SER A 53 4.83 21.07 7.66
N LEU A 54 4.46 20.44 6.54
CA LEU A 54 4.03 21.14 5.32
C LEU A 54 2.76 21.96 5.58
N PHE A 55 1.78 21.32 6.23
CA PHE A 55 0.49 21.92 6.55
C PHE A 55 0.61 23.01 7.62
N ASN A 56 1.38 22.78 8.70
CA ASN A 56 1.62 23.79 9.73
C ASN A 56 2.28 25.07 9.17
N LYS A 57 3.21 24.94 8.21
CA LYS A 57 3.89 26.07 7.58
C LYS A 57 2.99 26.89 6.65
N THR A 58 1.72 26.52 6.46
CA THR A 58 0.75 27.32 5.71
C THR A 58 0.13 28.44 6.54
N LEU A 59 0.32 28.43 7.86
CA LEU A 59 -0.24 29.43 8.75
C LEU A 59 0.51 30.77 8.65
N ASN A 60 -0.26 31.85 8.50
CA ASN A 60 0.22 33.22 8.65
C ASN A 60 0.28 33.64 10.14
N GLU A 61 0.97 34.73 10.47
CA GLU A 61 1.18 35.19 11.86
C GLU A 61 -0.10 35.36 12.69
N ASN A 62 -1.24 35.64 12.05
CA ASN A 62 -2.54 35.89 12.69
C ASN A 62 -3.51 34.72 12.56
N GLU A 63 -3.09 33.59 11.99
CA GLU A 63 -3.91 32.40 11.79
C GLU A 63 -3.68 31.37 12.90
N THR A 64 -4.66 30.50 13.08
CA THR A 64 -4.69 29.43 14.08
C THR A 64 -4.82 28.07 13.41
N SER A 65 -4.92 27.00 14.19
CA SER A 65 -5.05 25.65 13.65
C SER A 65 -6.32 25.42 12.81
N SER A 66 -7.36 26.26 12.93
CA SER A 66 -8.57 26.17 12.08
C SER A 66 -8.33 26.56 10.64
N GLU A 67 -7.26 27.31 10.35
CA GLU A 67 -6.91 27.75 9.00
C GLU A 67 -5.93 26.79 8.31
N ILE A 68 -5.54 25.68 8.95
CA ILE A 68 -4.70 24.65 8.34
C ILE A 68 -5.52 23.95 7.23
N PRO A 69 -5.01 23.90 5.99
CA PRO A 69 -5.64 23.14 4.93
C PRO A 69 -5.82 21.67 5.32
N VAL A 70 -6.93 21.09 4.89
CA VAL A 70 -7.35 19.78 5.38
C VAL A 70 -6.93 18.62 4.48
N ASP A 71 -6.39 18.94 3.30
CA ASP A 71 -5.97 18.03 2.23
C ASP A 71 -5.07 18.80 1.23
N GLU A 72 -4.60 18.13 0.18
CA GLU A 72 -3.74 18.73 -0.85
C GLU A 72 -4.48 19.76 -1.74
N TYR A 73 -5.78 19.58 -1.99
CA TYR A 73 -6.60 20.51 -2.75
C TYR A 73 -6.60 21.89 -2.09
N HIS A 74 -6.99 21.95 -0.81
CA HIS A 74 -7.05 23.19 -0.04
C HIS A 74 -5.65 23.72 0.27
N PHE A 75 -4.62 22.86 0.33
CA PHE A 75 -3.22 23.30 0.45
C PHE A 75 -2.81 24.12 -0.77
N CYS A 76 -3.09 23.61 -1.97
CA CYS A 76 -2.80 24.31 -3.21
C CYS A 76 -3.66 25.56 -3.39
N GLU A 77 -4.94 25.48 -3.00
CA GLU A 77 -5.88 26.62 -3.06
C GLU A 77 -5.40 27.77 -2.17
N LYS A 78 -5.06 27.48 -0.91
CA LYS A 78 -4.62 28.47 0.06
C LYS A 78 -3.32 29.17 -0.36
N LEU A 79 -2.35 28.42 -0.85
CA LEU A 79 -1.03 28.95 -1.22
C LEU A 79 -1.03 29.62 -2.61
N GLY A 80 -1.95 29.21 -3.48
CA GLY A 80 -1.93 29.53 -4.91
C GLY A 80 -0.82 28.81 -5.66
N LYS A 81 -1.00 28.61 -6.97
CA LYS A 81 -0.16 27.75 -7.81
C LYS A 81 1.34 28.01 -7.68
N LYS A 82 1.78 29.27 -7.62
CA LYS A 82 3.22 29.60 -7.55
C LYS A 82 3.90 29.10 -6.27
N GLU A 83 3.31 29.37 -5.10
CA GLU A 83 3.91 28.97 -3.83
C GLU A 83 3.69 27.47 -3.57
N ALA A 84 2.52 26.93 -3.95
CA ALA A 84 2.26 25.49 -3.91
C ALA A 84 3.29 24.71 -4.74
N SER A 85 3.53 25.09 -6.00
CA SER A 85 4.55 24.45 -6.86
C SER A 85 5.93 24.46 -6.23
N LYS A 86 6.36 25.60 -5.67
CA LYS A 86 7.68 25.71 -5.03
C LYS A 86 7.82 24.76 -3.84
N ARG A 87 6.81 24.71 -2.96
CA ARG A 87 6.84 23.87 -1.75
C ARG A 87 6.73 22.38 -2.09
N LEU A 88 5.88 22.04 -3.05
CA LEU A 88 5.71 20.67 -3.51
C LEU A 88 6.95 20.17 -4.24
N GLU A 89 7.63 20.99 -5.05
CA GLU A 89 8.90 20.62 -5.65
C GLU A 89 10.00 20.37 -4.59
N GLU A 90 10.09 21.22 -3.57
CA GLU A 90 11.01 21.01 -2.44
C GLU A 90 10.68 19.72 -1.67
N HIS A 91 9.39 19.45 -1.43
CA HIS A 91 8.91 18.23 -0.80
C HIS A 91 9.26 16.99 -1.63
N TRP A 92 8.93 17.00 -2.93
CA TRP A 92 9.20 15.87 -3.81
C TRP A 92 10.70 15.57 -3.94
N LEU A 93 11.55 16.60 -3.93
CA LEU A 93 13.02 16.46 -3.97
C LEU A 93 13.64 15.91 -2.69
N THR A 94 13.02 16.13 -1.53
CA THR A 94 13.68 15.90 -0.24
C THR A 94 13.01 14.87 0.64
N PHE A 95 11.71 14.63 0.46
CA PHE A 95 10.97 13.70 1.28
C PHE A 95 11.35 12.25 0.97
N TYR A 96 11.53 11.84 -0.29
CA TYR A 96 12.14 10.55 -0.65
C TYR A 96 13.31 10.75 -1.60
N ASN A 97 14.34 9.90 -1.47
CA ASN A 97 15.47 9.84 -2.38
C ASN A 97 15.95 8.39 -2.58
N GLU A 98 16.94 8.17 -3.45
CA GLU A 98 17.47 6.84 -3.75
C GLU A 98 17.96 6.07 -2.51
N THR A 99 18.50 6.75 -1.49
CA THR A 99 18.94 6.09 -0.25
C THR A 99 17.77 5.44 0.49
N ASP A 100 16.55 6.00 0.41
CA ASP A 100 15.36 5.33 0.96
C ASP A 100 15.12 3.99 0.26
N PHE A 101 15.26 3.92 -1.07
CA PHE A 101 15.05 2.69 -1.85
C PHE A 101 16.15 1.65 -1.57
N GLN A 102 17.39 2.09 -1.39
CA GLN A 102 18.48 1.24 -0.90
C GLN A 102 18.18 0.66 0.49
N GLU A 103 17.72 1.50 1.42
CA GLU A 103 17.35 1.07 2.77
C GLU A 103 16.15 0.09 2.73
N ILE A 104 15.12 0.37 1.92
CA ILE A 104 13.95 -0.51 1.74
C ILE A 104 14.42 -1.93 1.34
N ARG A 105 15.31 -2.03 0.35
CA ARG A 105 15.87 -3.32 -0.08
C ARG A 105 16.66 -4.00 1.04
N GLN A 106 17.48 -3.25 1.77
CA GLN A 106 18.28 -3.76 2.88
C GLN A 106 17.44 -4.31 4.05
N HIS A 107 16.22 -3.80 4.24
CA HIS A 107 15.25 -4.30 5.23
C HIS A 107 14.49 -5.55 4.77
N GLY A 108 14.88 -6.15 3.63
CA GLY A 108 14.34 -7.41 3.12
C GLY A 108 13.03 -7.26 2.34
N LEU A 109 12.63 -6.04 2.01
CA LEU A 109 11.48 -5.75 1.16
C LEU A 109 11.85 -5.98 -0.31
N ASN A 110 10.83 -6.22 -1.15
CA ASN A 110 11.03 -6.55 -2.56
C ASN A 110 10.20 -5.70 -3.54
N MET A 111 9.35 -4.81 -3.03
CA MET A 111 8.55 -3.93 -3.88
C MET A 111 8.07 -2.67 -3.15
N VAL A 112 7.68 -1.67 -3.94
CA VAL A 112 7.07 -0.43 -3.46
C VAL A 112 5.71 -0.19 -4.11
N ARG A 113 4.75 0.31 -3.34
CA ARG A 113 3.49 0.89 -3.84
C ARG A 113 3.66 2.40 -3.93
N LEU A 114 3.32 2.98 -5.07
CA LEU A 114 3.49 4.41 -5.39
C LEU A 114 2.12 5.07 -5.59
N PRO A 115 1.52 5.61 -4.51
CA PRO A 115 0.33 6.45 -4.59
C PRO A 115 0.57 7.69 -5.44
N ILE A 116 -0.29 7.96 -6.41
CA ILE A 116 -0.25 9.19 -7.22
C ILE A 116 -1.65 9.72 -7.53
N GLY A 117 -1.85 11.02 -7.41
CA GLY A 117 -3.12 11.68 -7.73
C GLY A 117 -3.32 11.91 -9.23
N TYR A 118 -4.56 11.93 -9.69
CA TYR A 118 -4.87 12.18 -11.12
C TYR A 118 -4.29 13.51 -11.64
N TRP A 119 -4.19 14.51 -10.76
CA TRP A 119 -3.66 15.85 -11.08
C TRP A 119 -2.18 15.86 -11.45
N ALA A 120 -1.43 14.78 -11.17
CA ALA A 120 -0.07 14.62 -11.63
C ALA A 120 0.05 14.42 -13.15
N PHE A 121 -1.02 13.93 -13.79
CA PHE A 121 -1.10 13.68 -15.22
C PHE A 121 -1.90 14.78 -15.92
N GLU A 122 -3.12 15.00 -15.42
CA GLU A 122 -4.03 15.97 -16.02
C GLU A 122 -4.99 16.49 -14.94
N PRO A 123 -4.77 17.70 -14.37
CA PRO A 123 -5.75 18.32 -13.48
C PRO A 123 -7.00 18.76 -14.26
N MET A 124 -8.15 18.83 -13.59
CA MET A 124 -9.36 19.44 -14.13
C MET A 124 -9.17 20.97 -14.25
N ASP A 125 -9.94 21.63 -15.11
CA ASP A 125 -9.76 23.06 -15.44
C ASP A 125 -9.76 23.98 -14.20
N ASP A 126 -10.63 23.71 -13.22
CA ASP A 126 -10.80 24.51 -12.01
C ASP A 126 -9.95 24.02 -10.82
N ASP A 127 -9.12 22.99 -11.02
CA ASP A 127 -8.32 22.44 -9.92
C ASP A 127 -7.23 23.41 -9.44
N PRO A 128 -7.05 23.55 -8.11
CA PRO A 128 -5.96 24.31 -7.53
C PRO A 128 -4.63 23.56 -7.60
N TYR A 129 -4.66 22.24 -7.82
CA TYR A 129 -3.49 21.37 -7.86
C TYR A 129 -2.40 21.88 -8.81
N VAL A 130 -1.17 21.46 -8.53
CA VAL A 130 0.00 21.74 -9.35
C VAL A 130 0.55 20.44 -9.92
N MET A 131 1.04 20.50 -11.15
CA MET A 131 1.69 19.37 -11.82
C MET A 131 3.17 19.26 -11.41
N GLY A 132 3.79 18.12 -11.70
CA GLY A 132 5.23 17.86 -11.51
C GLY A 132 5.52 16.54 -10.79
N ALA A 133 4.57 16.02 -10.00
CA ALA A 133 4.73 14.76 -9.27
C ALA A 133 5.06 13.56 -10.19
N GLN A 134 4.60 13.56 -11.45
CA GLN A 134 4.90 12.49 -12.41
C GLN A 134 6.40 12.33 -12.69
N ASP A 135 7.19 13.41 -12.67
CA ASP A 135 8.64 13.33 -12.87
C ASP A 135 9.34 12.61 -11.71
N TYR A 136 8.75 12.67 -10.51
CA TYR A 136 9.26 11.99 -9.32
C TYR A 136 8.78 10.55 -9.23
N LEU A 137 7.60 10.24 -9.77
CA LEU A 137 7.18 8.87 -10.04
C LEU A 137 8.21 8.17 -10.96
N ASP A 138 8.63 8.84 -12.05
CA ASP A 138 9.63 8.29 -12.96
C ASP A 138 10.96 8.00 -12.24
N LYS A 139 11.44 8.93 -11.39
CA LYS A 139 12.65 8.73 -10.57
C LYS A 139 12.51 7.57 -9.58
N ALA A 140 11.35 7.41 -8.94
CA ALA A 140 11.14 6.29 -8.02
C ALA A 140 11.15 4.94 -8.73
N ILE A 141 10.66 4.87 -9.96
CA ILE A 141 10.75 3.67 -10.78
C ILE A 141 12.21 3.37 -11.14
N GLU A 142 13.00 4.40 -11.49
CA GLU A 142 14.44 4.28 -11.73
C GLU A 142 15.17 3.76 -10.48
N TRP A 143 15.00 4.39 -9.33
CA TRP A 143 15.60 3.96 -8.07
C TRP A 143 15.14 2.55 -7.66
N SER A 144 13.89 2.18 -7.96
CA SER A 144 13.40 0.83 -7.73
C SER A 144 14.14 -0.20 -8.59
N ALA A 145 14.36 0.11 -9.86
CA ALA A 145 15.11 -0.74 -10.80
C ALA A 145 16.55 -0.96 -10.31
N GLU A 146 17.23 0.12 -9.90
CA GLU A 146 18.61 0.10 -9.41
C GLU A 146 18.77 -0.71 -8.11
N ASN A 147 17.69 -0.87 -7.35
CA ASN A 147 17.68 -1.54 -6.05
C ASN A 147 16.94 -2.89 -6.05
N ASP A 148 16.61 -3.45 -7.22
CA ASP A 148 15.89 -4.72 -7.36
C ASP A 148 14.57 -4.73 -6.56
N LEU A 149 13.82 -3.63 -6.67
CA LEU A 149 12.48 -3.45 -6.13
C LEU A 149 11.47 -3.41 -7.29
N LYS A 150 10.39 -4.16 -7.15
CA LYS A 150 9.25 -4.07 -8.09
C LYS A 150 8.33 -2.91 -7.71
N VAL A 151 7.50 -2.46 -8.65
CA VAL A 151 6.62 -1.31 -8.48
C VAL A 151 5.15 -1.70 -8.73
N LEU A 152 4.28 -1.26 -7.83
CA LEU A 152 2.84 -1.10 -8.04
C LEU A 152 2.55 0.40 -8.13
N ILE A 153 2.05 0.87 -9.28
CA ILE A 153 1.55 2.24 -9.41
C ILE A 153 0.09 2.25 -8.98
N ASP A 154 -0.27 3.19 -8.13
CA ASP A 154 -1.62 3.29 -7.57
C ASP A 154 -2.23 4.66 -7.86
N LEU A 155 -3.33 4.69 -8.61
CA LEU A 155 -4.11 5.91 -8.80
C LEU A 155 -4.89 6.20 -7.50
N HIS A 156 -4.30 7.06 -6.68
CA HIS A 156 -4.71 7.22 -5.29
C HIS A 156 -5.84 8.22 -5.08
N GLY A 157 -6.06 9.12 -6.06
CA GLY A 157 -7.11 10.13 -6.02
C GLY A 157 -7.78 10.29 -7.38
N ALA A 158 -9.11 10.39 -7.38
CA ALA A 158 -9.93 10.70 -8.54
C ALA A 158 -10.62 12.08 -8.40
N PRO A 159 -11.05 12.72 -9.51
CA PRO A 159 -11.72 14.01 -9.47
C PRO A 159 -12.94 13.99 -8.55
N ASN A 160 -13.07 15.02 -7.73
CA ASN A 160 -14.14 15.16 -6.73
C ASN A 160 -14.22 14.03 -5.69
N SER A 161 -13.14 13.26 -5.53
CA SER A 161 -12.91 12.21 -4.54
C SER A 161 -13.82 10.98 -4.62
N GLN A 162 -13.19 9.81 -4.68
CA GLN A 162 -13.84 8.51 -4.65
C GLN A 162 -14.25 8.04 -3.23
N ASN A 163 -13.79 8.72 -2.18
CA ASN A 163 -14.01 8.29 -0.79
C ASN A 163 -14.34 9.41 0.21
N GLY A 164 -14.03 10.66 -0.13
CA GLY A 164 -14.17 11.82 0.75
C GLY A 164 -13.07 11.92 1.81
N PHE A 165 -12.01 11.13 1.72
CA PHE A 165 -10.85 11.15 2.61
C PHE A 165 -9.82 12.16 2.12
N ASP A 166 -8.98 12.67 3.03
CA ASP A 166 -7.90 13.60 2.68
C ASP A 166 -6.84 12.94 1.78
N ASN A 167 -6.57 11.64 1.97
CA ASN A 167 -5.67 10.85 1.14
C ASN A 167 -6.06 10.81 -0.36
N SER A 168 -7.31 11.11 -0.73
CA SER A 168 -7.73 11.22 -2.13
C SER A 168 -7.35 12.56 -2.78
N GLY A 169 -6.78 13.48 -2.01
CA GLY A 169 -6.46 14.86 -2.39
C GLY A 169 -7.56 15.87 -2.03
N LEU A 170 -8.82 15.43 -1.90
CA LEU A 170 -9.97 16.29 -1.58
C LEU A 170 -10.86 15.63 -0.51
N ARG A 171 -10.79 16.17 0.71
CA ARG A 171 -11.60 15.71 1.83
C ARG A 171 -13.02 16.26 1.73
N ASN A 172 -13.99 15.36 1.78
CA ASN A 172 -15.41 15.68 1.96
C ASN A 172 -16.03 14.60 2.84
N ILE A 173 -15.98 14.82 4.17
CA ILE A 173 -16.23 13.79 5.18
C ILE A 173 -17.59 13.11 4.94
N GLY A 174 -17.54 11.81 4.63
CA GLY A 174 -18.71 10.96 4.44
C GLY A 174 -19.42 11.12 3.09
N TYR A 175 -18.84 11.87 2.15
CA TYR A 175 -19.43 12.12 0.83
C TYR A 175 -18.40 11.95 -0.30
N PRO A 176 -18.33 10.77 -0.94
CA PRO A 176 -17.55 10.60 -2.16
C PRO A 176 -18.28 11.23 -3.35
N GLY A 177 -17.68 12.25 -3.96
CA GLY A 177 -18.28 13.04 -5.03
C GLY A 177 -17.91 12.60 -6.45
N TRP A 178 -17.03 11.61 -6.61
CA TRP A 178 -16.49 11.17 -7.90
C TRP A 178 -17.56 10.75 -8.91
N GLN A 179 -18.62 10.05 -8.50
CA GLN A 179 -19.69 9.62 -9.41
C GLN A 179 -20.79 10.67 -9.65
N ASN A 180 -20.63 11.90 -9.13
CA ASN A 180 -21.65 12.94 -9.31
C ASN A 180 -21.80 13.42 -10.76
N LYS A 181 -20.73 13.29 -11.56
CA LYS A 181 -20.72 13.65 -12.97
C LYS A 181 -19.96 12.59 -13.75
N THR A 182 -20.50 12.20 -14.91
CA THR A 182 -19.81 11.30 -15.84
C THR A 182 -18.44 11.85 -16.24
N GLU A 183 -18.32 13.17 -16.37
CA GLU A 183 -17.04 13.86 -16.64
C GLU A 183 -15.91 13.49 -15.68
N TYR A 184 -16.20 13.34 -14.38
CA TYR A 184 -15.18 12.96 -13.39
C TYR A 184 -14.69 11.52 -13.59
N VAL A 185 -15.61 10.61 -13.89
CA VAL A 185 -15.29 9.20 -14.16
C VAL A 185 -14.55 9.05 -15.49
N ASP A 186 -15.03 9.74 -16.54
CA ASP A 186 -14.39 9.76 -17.86
C ASP A 186 -12.97 10.34 -17.78
N HIS A 187 -12.76 11.37 -16.95
CA HIS A 187 -11.44 11.93 -16.70
C HIS A 187 -10.51 10.95 -15.95
N THR A 188 -11.03 10.22 -14.96
CA THR A 188 -10.28 9.14 -14.31
C THR A 188 -9.85 8.07 -15.32
N ILE A 189 -10.75 7.64 -16.21
CA ILE A 189 -10.43 6.68 -17.28
C ILE A 189 -9.34 7.26 -18.19
N LYS A 190 -9.47 8.52 -18.61
CA LYS A 190 -8.47 9.19 -19.45
C LYS A 190 -7.09 9.22 -18.80
N VAL A 191 -7.01 9.49 -17.49
CA VAL A 191 -5.74 9.47 -16.75
C VAL A 191 -5.18 8.04 -16.66
N LEU A 192 -6.01 7.03 -16.40
CA LEU A 192 -5.56 5.63 -16.42
C LEU A 192 -5.04 5.20 -17.78
N GLN A 193 -5.67 5.64 -18.88
CA GLN A 193 -5.16 5.39 -20.23
C GLN A 193 -3.75 5.99 -20.44
N GLN A 194 -3.47 7.18 -19.86
CA GLN A 194 -2.12 7.77 -19.87
C GLN A 194 -1.14 6.96 -19.03
N VAL A 195 -1.55 6.49 -17.84
CA VAL A 195 -0.75 5.61 -16.98
C VAL A 195 -0.41 4.32 -17.71
N TYR A 196 -1.38 3.67 -18.34
CA TYR A 196 -1.19 2.45 -19.12
C TYR A 196 -0.26 2.65 -20.32
N ALA A 197 -0.44 3.73 -21.07
CA ALA A 197 0.37 4.03 -22.25
C ALA A 197 1.83 4.30 -21.88
N LYS A 198 2.09 4.95 -20.74
CA LYS A 198 3.44 5.26 -20.28
C LYS A 198 4.10 4.09 -19.57
N TYR A 199 3.46 3.57 -18.51
CA TYR A 199 4.06 2.62 -17.58
C TYR A 199 3.75 1.15 -17.87
N GLY A 200 2.82 0.88 -18.79
CA GLY A 200 2.56 -0.45 -19.35
C GLY A 200 3.35 -0.76 -20.62
N GLY A 201 4.45 -0.03 -20.86
CA GLY A 201 5.35 -0.25 -22.00
C GLY A 201 6.55 -1.14 -21.66
N GLU A 202 7.21 -1.68 -22.69
CA GLU A 202 8.41 -2.52 -22.55
C GLU A 202 9.55 -1.87 -21.74
N ASN A 203 9.65 -0.54 -21.73
CA ASN A 203 10.69 0.18 -20.98
C ASN A 203 10.57 0.00 -19.45
N TYR A 204 9.40 -0.43 -18.95
CA TYR A 204 9.13 -0.59 -17.52
C TYR A 204 8.81 -2.03 -17.13
N SER A 205 8.85 -2.97 -18.09
CA SER A 205 8.33 -4.34 -17.92
C SER A 205 9.06 -5.18 -16.88
N ASP A 206 10.33 -4.87 -16.62
CA ASP A 206 11.14 -5.52 -15.58
C ASP A 206 10.86 -4.98 -14.17
N VAL A 207 10.21 -3.81 -14.03
CA VAL A 207 10.11 -3.08 -12.76
C VAL A 207 8.66 -2.88 -12.33
N VAL A 208 7.82 -2.33 -13.20
CA VAL A 208 6.38 -2.13 -12.93
C VAL A 208 5.67 -3.45 -13.17
N ILE A 209 5.21 -4.09 -12.09
CA ILE A 209 4.55 -5.41 -12.16
C ILE A 209 3.03 -5.32 -11.99
N GLY A 210 2.53 -4.15 -11.60
CA GLY A 210 1.14 -3.91 -11.30
C GLY A 210 0.71 -2.45 -11.43
N ILE A 211 -0.56 -2.26 -11.79
CA ILE A 211 -1.22 -0.97 -11.75
C ILE A 211 -2.55 -1.15 -11.01
N GLU A 212 -2.76 -0.38 -9.95
CA GLU A 212 -4.02 -0.29 -9.22
C GLU A 212 -4.89 0.81 -9.82
N VAL A 213 -6.12 0.45 -10.19
CA VAL A 213 -6.95 1.34 -11.01
C VAL A 213 -7.53 2.50 -10.21
N LEU A 214 -7.80 2.30 -8.92
CA LEU A 214 -8.33 3.32 -8.04
C LEU A 214 -8.24 2.87 -6.58
N ASN A 215 -7.52 3.64 -5.77
CA ASN A 215 -7.44 3.43 -4.32
C ASN A 215 -8.79 3.66 -3.64
N GLU A 216 -9.18 2.76 -2.74
CA GLU A 216 -10.24 2.97 -1.74
C GLU A 216 -11.55 3.63 -2.24
N PRO A 217 -12.17 3.30 -3.38
CA PRO A 217 -13.49 3.82 -3.70
C PRO A 217 -14.47 3.42 -2.59
N PHE A 218 -15.16 4.39 -1.98
CA PHE A 218 -15.99 4.13 -0.80
C PHE A 218 -17.34 3.52 -1.20
N GLY A 219 -17.31 2.22 -1.54
CA GLY A 219 -18.41 1.43 -2.05
C GLY A 219 -19.74 1.58 -1.29
N PRO A 220 -19.77 1.68 0.05
CA PRO A 220 -21.02 1.91 0.80
C PRO A 220 -21.80 3.19 0.43
N LYS A 221 -21.17 4.14 -0.27
CA LYS A 221 -21.78 5.42 -0.70
C LYS A 221 -21.73 5.65 -2.20
N LEU A 222 -21.10 4.76 -2.97
CA LEU A 222 -21.03 4.80 -4.42
C LEU A 222 -22.06 3.85 -5.04
N ASP A 223 -22.39 4.07 -6.31
CA ASP A 223 -23.11 3.08 -7.11
C ASP A 223 -22.14 1.97 -7.54
N MET A 224 -22.33 0.78 -6.95
CA MET A 224 -21.50 -0.40 -7.22
C MET A 224 -21.68 -0.96 -8.63
N THR A 225 -22.78 -0.66 -9.33
CA THR A 225 -22.98 -1.02 -10.73
C THR A 225 -22.06 -0.19 -11.62
N ASP A 226 -22.02 1.12 -11.38
CA ASP A 226 -21.17 2.03 -12.13
C ASP A 226 -19.69 1.82 -11.80
N LEU A 227 -19.34 1.52 -10.54
CA LEU A 227 -17.98 1.14 -10.17
C LEU A 227 -17.53 -0.15 -10.89
N LYS A 228 -18.40 -1.17 -10.94
CA LYS A 228 -18.12 -2.41 -11.70
C LYS A 228 -17.95 -2.14 -13.19
N LYS A 229 -18.75 -1.23 -13.75
CA LYS A 229 -18.59 -0.81 -15.15
C LYS A 229 -17.25 -0.12 -15.38
N PHE A 230 -16.87 0.82 -14.52
CA PHE A 230 -15.57 1.48 -14.56
C PHE A 230 -14.41 0.46 -14.49
N TYR A 231 -14.47 -0.54 -13.58
CA TYR A 231 -13.46 -1.59 -13.50
C TYR A 231 -13.39 -2.47 -14.76
N ILE A 232 -14.53 -2.79 -15.40
CA ILE A 232 -14.54 -3.54 -16.67
C ILE A 232 -13.91 -2.71 -17.79
N ASP A 233 -14.28 -1.44 -17.90
CA ASP A 233 -13.83 -0.57 -18.99
C ASP A 233 -12.32 -0.29 -18.85
N THR A 234 -11.84 0.01 -17.64
CA THR A 234 -10.40 0.21 -17.36
C THR A 234 -9.57 -1.06 -17.49
N TYR A 235 -10.13 -2.24 -17.18
CA TYR A 235 -9.46 -3.52 -17.48
C TYR A 235 -9.28 -3.73 -18.99
N ARG A 236 -10.31 -3.42 -19.78
CA ARG A 236 -10.24 -3.54 -21.25
C ARG A 236 -9.18 -2.59 -21.81
N ASP A 237 -9.21 -1.34 -21.37
CA ASP A 237 -8.20 -0.33 -21.75
C ASP A 237 -6.80 -0.80 -21.38
N ALA A 238 -6.61 -1.35 -20.17
CA ALA A 238 -5.31 -1.90 -19.77
C ALA A 238 -4.83 -3.01 -20.71
N ARG A 239 -5.72 -3.92 -21.14
CA ARG A 239 -5.36 -5.02 -22.05
C ARG A 239 -5.18 -4.57 -23.50
N GLU A 240 -5.77 -3.45 -23.90
CA GLU A 240 -5.62 -2.89 -25.25
C GLU A 240 -4.40 -1.97 -25.38
N ILE A 241 -4.13 -1.15 -24.35
CA ILE A 241 -3.12 -0.09 -24.39
C ILE A 241 -1.74 -0.59 -23.97
N GLN A 242 -1.67 -1.41 -22.92
CA GLN A 242 -0.37 -1.88 -22.41
C GLN A 242 0.26 -2.86 -23.42
N THR A 243 1.55 -2.70 -23.67
CA THR A 243 2.31 -3.67 -24.48
C THR A 243 2.79 -4.85 -23.65
N VAL A 244 2.83 -4.71 -22.32
CA VAL A 244 3.18 -5.78 -21.39
C VAL A 244 1.97 -6.25 -20.60
N ASN A 245 2.09 -7.44 -20.01
CA ASN A 245 0.98 -8.11 -19.33
C ASN A 245 0.99 -7.85 -17.82
N ASN A 246 1.00 -6.58 -17.41
CA ASN A 246 1.00 -6.21 -15.99
C ASN A 246 -0.27 -6.71 -15.27
N SER A 247 -0.12 -6.92 -13.97
CA SER A 247 -1.25 -7.21 -13.10
C SER A 247 -2.12 -5.97 -12.90
N ILE A 248 -3.43 -6.14 -12.92
CA ILE A 248 -4.38 -5.06 -12.65
C ILE A 248 -4.99 -5.30 -11.28
N PHE A 249 -4.85 -4.32 -10.41
CA PHE A 249 -5.33 -4.36 -9.03
C PHE A 249 -6.63 -3.56 -8.92
N PHE A 250 -7.59 -4.14 -8.20
CA PHE A 250 -8.84 -3.48 -7.82
C PHE A 250 -8.94 -3.48 -6.30
N HIS A 251 -8.97 -2.30 -5.70
CA HIS A 251 -9.33 -2.18 -4.29
C HIS A 251 -10.72 -2.77 -4.05
N ASP A 252 -10.89 -3.45 -2.92
CA ASP A 252 -12.12 -4.19 -2.55
C ASP A 252 -13.37 -3.32 -2.34
N ALA A 253 -13.21 -2.00 -2.37
CA ALA A 253 -14.24 -0.98 -2.17
C ALA A 253 -14.99 -1.10 -0.84
N PHE A 254 -14.29 -1.54 0.21
CA PHE A 254 -14.82 -1.79 1.55
C PHE A 254 -15.99 -2.78 1.56
N GLN A 255 -16.03 -3.68 0.58
CA GLN A 255 -17.01 -4.75 0.54
C GLN A 255 -16.59 -5.90 1.45
N SER A 256 -17.54 -6.76 1.80
CA SER A 256 -17.22 -8.00 2.49
C SER A 256 -16.28 -8.87 1.64
N LEU A 257 -15.43 -9.65 2.31
CA LEU A 257 -14.65 -10.71 1.66
C LEU A 257 -15.54 -11.59 0.77
N SER A 258 -14.97 -12.07 -0.33
CA SER A 258 -15.62 -12.85 -1.39
C SER A 258 -16.66 -12.08 -2.23
N TYR A 259 -16.87 -10.78 -2.01
CA TYR A 259 -17.80 -9.98 -2.84
C TYR A 259 -17.41 -9.99 -4.32
N TRP A 260 -16.11 -10.01 -4.61
CA TRP A 260 -15.56 -9.92 -5.96
C TRP A 260 -15.34 -11.28 -6.64
N ASP A 261 -15.62 -12.39 -5.96
CA ASP A 261 -15.33 -13.76 -6.44
C ASP A 261 -15.88 -14.07 -7.84
N ASP A 262 -17.04 -13.53 -8.19
CA ASP A 262 -17.70 -13.78 -9.48
C ASP A 262 -17.45 -12.66 -10.52
N PHE A 263 -16.81 -11.56 -10.11
CA PHE A 263 -16.49 -10.43 -10.97
C PHE A 263 -15.25 -10.71 -11.82
N LEU A 264 -15.24 -10.34 -13.12
CA LEU A 264 -14.11 -10.57 -14.04
C LEU A 264 -13.56 -12.01 -13.98
N THR A 265 -14.45 -13.00 -14.04
CA THR A 265 -14.11 -14.43 -14.11
C THR A 265 -14.43 -15.05 -15.47
N LYS A 266 -13.79 -16.19 -15.78
CA LYS A 266 -13.95 -16.91 -17.05
C LYS A 266 -15.43 -17.16 -17.39
N GLY A 267 -15.87 -16.63 -18.54
CA GLY A 267 -17.23 -16.83 -19.06
C GLY A 267 -18.27 -15.79 -18.63
N SER A 268 -17.87 -14.76 -17.90
CA SER A 268 -18.78 -13.74 -17.34
C SER A 268 -18.51 -12.35 -17.93
N VAL A 269 -19.10 -12.04 -19.09
CA VAL A 269 -19.62 -10.68 -19.36
C VAL A 269 -20.89 -10.81 -20.21
N LYS A 270 -22.06 -10.77 -19.58
CA LYS A 270 -23.28 -10.32 -20.28
C LYS A 270 -23.45 -8.84 -19.97
N TYR A 271 -22.94 -7.99 -20.86
CA TYR A 271 -23.30 -6.59 -20.88
C TYR A 271 -23.85 -6.27 -22.26
N GLN A 272 -25.04 -5.67 -22.32
CA GLN A 272 -25.57 -5.17 -23.58
C GLN A 272 -24.76 -3.94 -23.98
N ASN A 273 -24.10 -4.00 -25.13
CA ASN A 273 -23.50 -2.82 -25.74
C ASN A 273 -24.58 -1.75 -25.93
N HIS A 274 -24.60 -0.72 -25.09
CA HIS A 274 -25.14 0.57 -25.51
C HIS A 274 -24.11 1.19 -26.44
N THR A 275 -24.20 0.82 -27.73
CA THR A 275 -23.51 1.55 -28.78
C THR A 275 -24.07 2.97 -28.79
N ASN A 276 -23.20 3.94 -28.52
CA ASN A 276 -23.49 5.34 -28.79
C ASN A 276 -23.73 5.48 -30.29
N SER A 277 -24.97 5.84 -30.63
CA SER A 277 -25.40 6.29 -31.95
C SER A 277 -24.48 7.40 -32.43
N THR A 278 -23.59 7.08 -33.37
CA THR A 278 -23.05 8.08 -34.30
C THR A 278 -23.80 7.92 -35.61
N ASN A 279 -24.63 8.92 -35.91
CA ASN A 279 -25.33 9.06 -37.18
C ASN A 279 -24.33 9.13 -38.33
N SER A 280 -24.28 8.08 -39.15
CA SER A 280 -23.75 8.13 -40.51
C SER A 280 -24.83 7.65 -41.48
N THR A 281 -25.50 8.59 -42.13
CA THR A 281 -26.37 8.34 -43.27
C THR A 281 -25.53 7.89 -44.46
N ASN A 282 -25.73 6.65 -44.95
CA ASN A 282 -26.04 6.35 -46.37
C ASN A 282 -26.01 4.85 -46.72
N SER A 283 -27.10 4.43 -47.40
CA SER A 283 -27.20 3.40 -48.46
C SER A 283 -27.14 1.89 -48.14
N THR A 284 -28.34 1.29 -48.17
CA THR A 284 -28.74 0.05 -48.88
C THR A 284 -27.75 -1.11 -49.05
N ASN A 285 -28.01 -2.26 -48.40
CA ASN A 285 -28.36 -3.52 -49.08
C ASN A 285 -28.71 -4.66 -48.10
N HIS A 286 -29.70 -5.44 -48.50
CA HIS A 286 -30.18 -6.68 -47.88
C HIS A 286 -29.10 -7.76 -47.77
N THR A 287 -28.95 -8.36 -46.59
CA THR A 287 -28.89 -9.83 -46.40
C THR A 287 -29.25 -10.18 -44.95
N ASN A 288 -30.19 -11.13 -44.79
CA ASN A 288 -30.54 -11.73 -43.50
C ASN A 288 -29.32 -12.40 -42.86
N SER A 289 -28.83 -11.87 -41.75
CA SER A 289 -27.93 -12.58 -40.84
C SER A 289 -28.65 -12.71 -39.50
N THR A 290 -28.90 -13.94 -39.10
CA THR A 290 -29.28 -14.33 -37.75
C THR A 290 -28.41 -13.61 -36.73
N ASN A 291 -29.05 -12.99 -35.72
CA ASN A 291 -28.41 -12.46 -34.51
C ASN A 291 -27.69 -13.59 -33.76
N GLY A 292 -26.48 -13.93 -34.21
CA GLY A 292 -25.52 -14.70 -33.45
C GLY A 292 -24.76 -13.73 -32.56
N THR A 293 -25.13 -13.65 -31.29
CA THR A 293 -24.22 -13.15 -30.26
C THR A 293 -23.03 -14.11 -30.22
N SER A 294 -21.93 -13.77 -30.91
CA SER A 294 -20.64 -14.36 -30.61
C SER A 294 -20.29 -13.92 -29.20
N ILE A 295 -20.53 -14.79 -28.23
CA ILE A 295 -19.96 -14.63 -26.89
C ILE A 295 -18.50 -14.97 -27.07
N ASP A 296 -17.69 -13.97 -27.38
CA ASP A 296 -16.24 -14.10 -27.21
C ASP A 296 -16.03 -14.45 -25.75
N LYS A 297 -15.53 -15.67 -25.52
CA LYS A 297 -15.12 -16.10 -24.18
C LYS A 297 -13.93 -15.23 -23.80
N VAL A 298 -14.19 -14.10 -23.14
CA VAL A 298 -13.13 -13.28 -22.55
C VAL A 298 -12.57 -14.06 -21.36
N GLU A 299 -11.30 -14.45 -21.46
CA GLU A 299 -10.53 -14.93 -20.31
C GLU A 299 -9.91 -13.70 -19.62
N PHE A 300 -10.29 -13.52 -18.35
CA PHE A 300 -9.75 -12.48 -17.49
C PHE A 300 -8.54 -13.02 -16.74
N ASN A 301 -7.40 -12.34 -16.88
CA ASN A 301 -6.10 -12.83 -16.43
C ASN A 301 -5.36 -11.70 -15.70
N ASN A 302 -4.41 -12.05 -14.83
CA ASN A 302 -3.56 -11.10 -14.09
C ASN A 302 -4.37 -10.03 -13.36
N ILE A 303 -5.37 -10.47 -12.59
CA ILE A 303 -6.21 -9.63 -11.73
C ILE A 303 -5.87 -9.95 -10.28
N TYR A 304 -5.80 -8.91 -9.45
CA TYR A 304 -5.70 -9.02 -8.01
C TYR A 304 -6.77 -8.15 -7.34
N ILE A 305 -7.27 -8.64 -6.22
CA ILE A 305 -8.01 -7.83 -5.26
C ILE A 305 -7.01 -7.25 -4.27
N ASP A 306 -7.06 -5.94 -4.10
CA ASP A 306 -6.34 -5.25 -3.04
C ASP A 306 -7.26 -5.07 -1.83
N HIS A 307 -6.86 -5.66 -0.71
CA HIS A 307 -7.51 -5.48 0.57
C HIS A 307 -6.69 -4.56 1.48
N HIS A 308 -7.35 -3.58 2.09
CA HIS A 308 -6.76 -2.77 3.14
C HIS A 308 -7.26 -3.24 4.50
N HIS A 309 -6.35 -3.42 5.46
CA HIS A 309 -6.70 -3.93 6.78
C HIS A 309 -6.12 -3.09 7.92
N TYR A 310 -7.02 -2.45 8.67
CA TYR A 310 -6.71 -1.63 9.84
C TYR A 310 -7.68 -1.95 10.98
N GLU A 311 -7.18 -2.00 12.22
CA GLU A 311 -7.98 -2.28 13.42
C GLU A 311 -8.10 -1.07 14.35
N VAL A 312 -8.03 0.14 13.79
CA VAL A 312 -8.07 1.40 14.55
C VAL A 312 -9.20 2.35 14.15
N PHE A 313 -9.86 2.09 13.03
CA PHE A 313 -10.99 2.88 12.56
C PHE A 313 -12.31 2.20 12.94
N GLY A 314 -13.06 2.82 13.86
CA GLY A 314 -14.31 2.31 14.40
C GLY A 314 -14.15 1.67 15.77
N ASN A 315 -15.12 0.83 16.16
CA ASN A 315 -15.21 0.29 17.53
C ASN A 315 -14.07 -0.69 17.87
N VAL A 316 -13.43 -1.27 16.85
CA VAL A 316 -12.32 -2.22 17.01
C VAL A 316 -11.12 -1.60 17.72
N VAL A 317 -10.97 -0.27 17.72
CA VAL A 317 -9.90 0.42 18.46
C VAL A 317 -9.95 0.20 19.99
N ALA A 318 -11.08 -0.29 20.52
CA ALA A 318 -11.26 -0.62 21.92
C ALA A 318 -10.86 -2.07 22.27
N ASP A 319 -10.56 -2.89 21.27
CA ASP A 319 -10.14 -4.27 21.48
C ASP A 319 -8.78 -4.33 22.20
N ASN A 320 -8.59 -5.39 22.99
CA ASN A 320 -7.25 -5.69 23.50
C ASN A 320 -6.43 -6.41 22.44
N VAL A 321 -5.10 -6.36 22.56
CA VAL A 321 -4.16 -6.99 21.63
C VAL A 321 -4.51 -8.45 21.28
N THR A 322 -4.99 -9.27 22.23
CA THR A 322 -5.34 -10.68 21.93
C THR A 322 -6.56 -10.79 21.00
N GLN A 323 -7.53 -9.88 21.14
CA GLN A 323 -8.65 -9.80 20.20
C GLN A 323 -8.15 -9.40 18.82
N HIS A 324 -7.31 -8.37 18.73
CA HIS A 324 -6.67 -7.98 17.46
C HIS A 324 -5.93 -9.15 16.79
N LEU A 325 -5.12 -9.92 17.53
CA LEU A 325 -4.44 -11.10 16.94
C LEU A 325 -5.43 -12.13 16.37
N ASN A 326 -6.56 -12.36 17.03
CA ASN A 326 -7.58 -13.27 16.55
C ASN A 326 -8.30 -12.73 15.30
N ASN A 327 -8.55 -11.42 15.26
CA ASN A 327 -9.13 -10.74 14.10
C ASN A 327 -8.22 -10.94 12.87
N ILE A 328 -6.91 -10.70 12.98
CA ILE A 328 -5.92 -10.97 11.91
C ILE A 328 -6.00 -12.42 11.41
N VAL A 329 -6.01 -13.40 12.32
CA VAL A 329 -6.04 -14.83 11.97
C VAL A 329 -7.32 -15.19 11.20
N ASN A 330 -8.46 -14.63 11.59
CA ASN A 330 -9.74 -14.91 10.95
C ASN A 330 -9.79 -14.24 9.58
N TYR A 331 -9.42 -12.95 9.52
CA TYR A 331 -9.42 -12.16 8.30
C TYR A 331 -8.56 -12.81 7.20
N SER A 332 -7.32 -13.19 7.50
CA SER A 332 -6.42 -13.79 6.52
C SER A 332 -6.93 -15.15 6.01
N LYS A 333 -7.55 -15.96 6.89
CA LYS A 333 -8.13 -17.26 6.51
C LYS A 333 -9.35 -17.11 5.61
N ASP A 334 -10.08 -16.01 5.73
CA ASP A 334 -11.22 -15.72 4.89
C ASP A 334 -10.77 -15.23 3.51
N ILE A 335 -9.72 -14.40 3.43
CA ILE A 335 -9.08 -14.03 2.15
C ILE A 335 -8.59 -15.29 1.40
N ALA A 336 -7.97 -16.25 2.10
CA ALA A 336 -7.49 -17.49 1.46
C ALA A 336 -8.58 -18.33 0.77
N LYS A 337 -9.85 -18.05 1.00
CA LYS A 337 -10.99 -18.74 0.37
C LYS A 337 -11.49 -18.04 -0.88
N GLU A 338 -11.07 -16.80 -1.14
CA GLU A 338 -11.49 -16.04 -2.32
C GLU A 338 -11.02 -16.70 -3.62
N LYS A 339 -11.75 -16.43 -4.69
CA LYS A 339 -11.46 -16.99 -6.02
C LYS A 339 -10.39 -16.21 -6.76
N HIS A 340 -10.31 -14.90 -6.51
CA HIS A 340 -9.26 -14.06 -7.06
C HIS A 340 -8.00 -14.17 -6.23
N ARG A 341 -6.89 -13.82 -6.86
CA ARG A 341 -5.64 -13.58 -6.14
C ARG A 341 -5.80 -12.29 -5.35
N ALA A 342 -5.23 -12.25 -4.16
CA ALA A 342 -5.42 -11.13 -3.26
C ALA A 342 -4.14 -10.82 -2.50
N ILE A 343 -3.92 -9.53 -2.24
CA ILE A 343 -2.89 -9.04 -1.31
C ILE A 343 -3.56 -8.25 -0.19
N VAL A 344 -2.82 -8.02 0.90
CA VAL A 344 -3.15 -6.94 1.83
C VAL A 344 -2.28 -5.73 1.47
N GLY A 345 -2.76 -4.87 0.56
CA GLY A 345 -2.00 -3.76 -0.01
C GLY A 345 -1.85 -2.55 0.91
N GLU A 346 -2.60 -2.52 2.01
CA GLU A 346 -2.30 -1.62 3.12
C GLU A 346 -2.62 -2.23 4.49
N TRP A 347 -1.68 -2.05 5.43
CA TRP A 347 -1.80 -2.36 6.85
C TRP A 347 -0.72 -1.62 7.64
N SER A 348 -0.88 -1.48 8.96
CA SER A 348 0.12 -0.81 9.80
C SER A 348 0.35 -1.51 11.15
N ALA A 349 1.24 -0.97 11.97
CA ALA A 349 1.44 -1.46 13.34
C ALA A 349 0.48 -0.80 14.34
N ALA A 350 -0.47 0.02 13.87
CA ALA A 350 -1.34 0.81 14.72
C ALA A 350 -2.31 -0.06 15.53
N LEU A 351 -2.32 0.17 16.85
CA LEU A 351 -3.34 -0.31 17.77
C LEU A 351 -4.23 0.84 18.26
N THR A 352 -3.92 2.07 17.84
CA THR A 352 -4.68 3.27 18.18
C THR A 352 -4.81 4.19 16.97
N ASP A 353 -5.82 5.06 16.96
CA ASP A 353 -5.93 6.15 16.00
C ASP A 353 -5.34 7.46 16.54
N CYS A 354 -4.23 7.37 17.29
CA CYS A 354 -3.64 8.49 18.01
C CYS A 354 -2.72 9.40 17.22
N ALA A 355 -2.23 8.94 16.07
CA ALA A 355 -1.35 9.73 15.22
C ALA A 355 -2.02 11.09 14.91
N PRO A 356 -1.34 12.23 15.15
CA PRO A 356 -1.93 13.54 14.95
C PRO A 356 -2.47 13.70 13.52
N TRP A 357 -3.73 14.09 13.40
CA TRP A 357 -4.45 14.26 12.12
C TRP A 357 -4.62 12.99 11.30
N LEU A 358 -4.46 11.79 11.87
CA LEU A 358 -4.76 10.54 11.17
C LEU A 358 -6.21 10.46 10.71
N ASN A 359 -7.14 10.96 11.52
CA ASN A 359 -8.55 11.07 11.14
C ASN A 359 -8.83 12.30 10.26
N GLY A 360 -7.82 13.10 9.95
CA GLY A 360 -7.89 14.36 9.23
C GLY A 360 -7.67 15.58 10.12
N VAL A 361 -7.20 16.67 9.50
CA VAL A 361 -6.96 17.95 10.19
C VAL A 361 -8.22 18.44 10.88
N GLY A 362 -8.07 18.85 12.15
CA GLY A 362 -9.15 19.36 12.99
C GLY A 362 -10.01 18.28 13.66
N LEU A 363 -9.78 17.00 13.37
CA LEU A 363 -10.52 15.90 14.00
C LEU A 363 -9.69 15.26 15.13
N GLY A 364 -10.37 14.81 16.18
CA GLY A 364 -9.80 14.07 17.30
C GLY A 364 -9.55 12.59 16.98
N SER A 365 -9.44 11.79 18.04
CA SER A 365 -9.31 10.32 17.99
C SER A 365 -10.45 9.62 18.71
N ARG A 366 -10.81 8.43 18.22
CA ARG A 366 -11.70 7.48 18.90
C ARG A 366 -11.04 6.94 20.15
N TYR A 367 -9.73 6.69 20.12
CA TYR A 367 -9.01 6.17 21.28
C TYR A 367 -9.12 7.08 22.51
N GLU A 368 -9.16 8.41 22.33
CA GLU A 368 -9.41 9.37 23.41
C GLU A 368 -10.87 9.76 23.61
N GLY A 369 -11.79 9.37 22.73
CA GLY A 369 -13.19 9.79 22.75
C GLY A 369 -13.32 11.31 22.56
N THR A 370 -12.57 11.84 21.59
CA THR A 370 -12.50 13.28 21.30
C THR A 370 -13.24 13.61 20.00
N ASP A 371 -13.87 14.78 19.96
CA ASP A 371 -14.71 15.25 18.84
C ASP A 371 -14.04 15.02 17.48
N PRO A 372 -14.75 14.46 16.47
CA PRO A 372 -16.19 14.24 16.40
C PRO A 372 -16.67 12.92 17.02
N TYR A 373 -15.80 12.18 17.71
CA TYR A 373 -16.13 10.87 18.26
C TYR A 373 -16.66 10.98 19.69
N ASP A 374 -17.78 10.31 19.96
CA ASP A 374 -18.50 10.33 21.23
C ASP A 374 -18.41 8.98 21.99
N ASN A 375 -17.55 8.07 21.52
CA ASN A 375 -17.33 6.80 22.19
C ASN A 375 -16.60 6.97 23.53
N ASP A 376 -16.73 5.97 24.40
CA ASP A 376 -16.00 5.93 25.66
C ASP A 376 -14.48 5.94 25.40
N ARG A 377 -13.78 6.75 26.19
CA ARG A 377 -12.32 6.85 26.13
C ARG A 377 -11.66 5.50 26.43
N VAL A 378 -10.86 5.01 25.49
CA VAL A 378 -10.09 3.77 25.61
C VAL A 378 -8.75 4.02 26.31
N GLY A 379 -8.04 5.09 25.93
CA GLY A 379 -6.71 5.38 26.47
C GLY A 379 -6.24 6.82 26.27
N ASN A 380 -4.92 7.05 26.21
CA ASN A 380 -4.33 8.39 26.07
C ASN A 380 -3.27 8.46 24.97
N CYS A 381 -3.50 9.34 24.00
CA CYS A 381 -2.62 9.51 22.84
C CYS A 381 -1.30 10.18 23.19
N ASN A 382 -1.23 10.99 24.26
CA ASN A 382 0.05 11.57 24.69
C ASN A 382 1.07 10.52 25.13
N ILE A 383 0.69 9.26 25.36
CA ILE A 383 1.64 8.17 25.63
C ILE A 383 2.15 7.58 24.31
N ILE A 384 1.25 7.38 23.34
CA ILE A 384 1.54 6.78 22.04
C ILE A 384 2.40 7.71 21.18
N ASN A 385 2.06 9.00 21.13
CA ASN A 385 2.71 10.01 20.28
C ASN A 385 4.10 10.44 20.79
N ARG A 386 4.59 9.86 21.89
CA ARG A 386 5.97 10.07 22.36
C ARG A 386 6.92 9.33 21.45
N SER A 387 8.20 9.73 21.46
CA SER A 387 9.28 8.90 20.91
C SER A 387 9.12 7.45 21.38
N GLY A 388 9.17 6.49 20.45
CA GLY A 388 8.95 5.07 20.73
C GLY A 388 10.01 4.48 21.68
N LYS A 389 11.14 5.16 21.86
CA LYS A 389 12.12 4.85 22.92
C LYS A 389 11.55 5.01 24.34
N LYS A 390 10.50 5.81 24.50
CA LYS A 390 9.77 6.05 25.76
C LYS A 390 8.57 5.11 25.94
N TRP A 391 8.23 4.27 24.95
CA TRP A 391 7.20 3.25 25.13
C TRP A 391 7.65 2.20 26.15
N THR A 392 6.71 1.73 26.95
CA THR A 392 6.93 0.67 27.93
C THR A 392 7.27 -0.65 27.25
N LYS A 393 7.86 -1.58 28.01
CA LYS A 393 8.16 -2.93 27.51
C LYS A 393 6.90 -3.66 27.03
N GLU A 394 5.77 -3.49 27.70
CA GLU A 394 4.52 -4.14 27.30
C GLU A 394 3.96 -3.53 26.01
N GLN A 395 3.97 -2.20 25.86
CA GLN A 395 3.55 -1.55 24.61
C GLN A 395 4.35 -2.04 23.41
N LYS A 396 5.69 -2.06 23.50
CA LYS A 396 6.54 -2.58 22.43
C LYS A 396 6.25 -4.04 22.11
N LYS A 397 6.04 -4.86 23.15
CA LYS A 397 5.69 -6.27 23.00
C LYS A 397 4.34 -6.45 22.31
N ASP A 398 3.33 -5.67 22.64
CA ASP A 398 1.99 -5.78 22.04
C ASP A 398 2.00 -5.37 20.57
N HIS A 399 2.67 -4.27 20.22
CA HIS A 399 2.85 -3.89 18.81
C HIS A 399 3.66 -4.96 18.05
N ARG A 400 4.72 -5.51 18.67
CA ARG A 400 5.51 -6.59 18.07
C ARG A 400 4.67 -7.84 17.82
N ARG A 401 3.83 -8.25 18.78
CA ARG A 401 2.90 -9.39 18.62
C ARG A 401 1.93 -9.15 17.47
N PHE A 402 1.37 -7.95 17.38
CA PHE A 402 0.42 -7.57 16.33
C PHE A 402 1.08 -7.59 14.95
N VAL A 403 2.25 -6.96 14.80
CA VAL A 403 3.03 -6.96 13.57
C VAL A 403 3.44 -8.37 13.14
N GLU A 404 3.97 -9.20 14.04
CA GLU A 404 4.36 -10.57 13.70
C GLU A 404 3.18 -11.42 13.23
N MET A 405 2.00 -11.23 13.84
CA MET A 405 0.80 -11.96 13.43
C MET A 405 0.35 -11.54 12.03
N GLN A 406 0.34 -10.24 11.74
CA GLN A 406 0.03 -9.71 10.41
C GLN A 406 1.01 -10.25 9.35
N LEU A 407 2.31 -10.09 9.59
CA LEU A 407 3.36 -10.58 8.68
C LEU A 407 3.23 -12.08 8.42
N TYR A 408 3.05 -12.89 9.46
CA TYR A 408 2.88 -14.34 9.30
C TYR A 408 1.62 -14.65 8.51
N GLN A 409 0.47 -14.13 8.94
CA GLN A 409 -0.82 -14.51 8.38
C GLN A 409 -1.00 -14.04 6.95
N TYR A 410 -0.59 -12.82 6.62
CA TYR A 410 -0.68 -12.31 5.25
C TYR A 410 0.29 -13.04 4.33
N SER A 411 1.51 -13.34 4.78
CA SER A 411 2.48 -14.10 3.97
C SER A 411 2.05 -15.56 3.72
N GLN A 412 1.20 -16.15 4.56
CA GLN A 412 0.78 -17.55 4.42
C GLN A 412 -0.56 -17.73 3.71
N ASN A 413 -1.47 -16.77 3.86
CA ASN A 413 -2.86 -16.92 3.41
C ASN A 413 -3.23 -16.00 2.26
N THR A 414 -2.32 -15.14 1.80
CA THR A 414 -2.52 -14.22 0.68
C THR A 414 -1.30 -14.23 -0.25
N ASN A 415 -1.34 -13.53 -1.36
CA ASN A 415 -0.18 -13.34 -2.23
C ASN A 415 0.88 -12.41 -1.64
N GLY A 416 0.61 -11.75 -0.52
CA GLY A 416 1.57 -10.92 0.19
C GLY A 416 0.94 -9.68 0.77
N TRP A 417 1.80 -8.75 1.16
CA TRP A 417 1.39 -7.57 1.91
C TRP A 417 2.25 -6.36 1.55
N ILE A 418 1.69 -5.18 1.78
CA ILE A 418 2.37 -3.89 1.60
C ILE A 418 2.09 -3.05 2.84
N PHE A 419 3.13 -2.68 3.58
CA PHE A 419 2.97 -1.90 4.82
C PHE A 419 2.76 -0.41 4.50
N TRP A 420 1.85 0.22 5.22
CA TRP A 420 1.58 1.64 5.16
C TRP A 420 2.17 2.35 6.41
N CYS A 421 3.26 3.11 6.32
CA CYS A 421 4.09 3.47 5.16
C CYS A 421 5.60 3.43 5.52
N TRP A 422 6.50 3.76 4.57
CA TRP A 422 7.95 3.72 4.84
C TRP A 422 8.38 4.66 5.98
N LYS A 423 7.92 5.91 5.96
CA LYS A 423 8.29 6.92 6.96
C LYS A 423 7.28 8.06 7.09
N THR A 424 7.34 8.72 8.25
CA THR A 424 6.55 9.91 8.63
C THR A 424 7.47 10.98 9.24
N GLU A 425 7.06 12.25 9.29
CA GLU A 425 7.87 13.32 9.92
C GLU A 425 7.92 13.25 11.47
N GLY A 426 7.12 12.36 12.08
CA GLY A 426 7.10 12.12 13.53
C GLY A 426 5.71 12.22 14.15
N GLY A 427 5.54 11.63 15.34
CA GLY A 427 4.26 11.58 16.05
C GLY A 427 3.31 10.47 15.57
N ALA A 428 3.62 9.82 14.45
CA ALA A 428 2.86 8.72 13.86
C ALA A 428 3.67 7.40 13.80
N ILE A 429 4.35 7.04 14.89
CA ILE A 429 5.31 5.89 14.91
C ILE A 429 4.66 4.58 14.50
N GLU A 430 3.39 4.36 14.84
CA GLU A 430 2.60 3.19 14.45
C GLU A 430 2.49 2.99 12.92
N TRP A 431 2.77 4.04 12.15
CA TRP A 431 2.64 4.13 10.69
C TRP A 431 3.99 4.26 9.98
N ASP A 432 5.10 4.19 10.72
CA ASP A 432 6.46 4.46 10.24
C ASP A 432 7.31 3.19 10.29
N PHE A 433 7.40 2.47 9.17
CA PHE A 433 8.12 1.20 9.09
C PHE A 433 9.57 1.34 9.56
N ARG A 434 10.26 2.41 9.13
CA ARG A 434 11.67 2.64 9.45
C ARG A 434 11.89 2.80 10.95
N GLN A 435 11.08 3.63 11.62
CA GLN A 435 11.16 3.79 13.07
C GLN A 435 10.76 2.51 13.83
N LEU A 436 9.77 1.77 13.34
CA LEU A 436 9.36 0.51 13.96
C LEU A 436 10.43 -0.57 13.83
N ALA A 437 11.19 -0.60 12.73
CA ALA A 437 12.35 -1.49 12.57
C ALA A 437 13.46 -1.13 13.57
N ASP A 438 13.80 0.15 13.72
CA ASP A 438 14.77 0.64 14.72
C ASP A 438 14.38 0.28 16.17
N LEU A 439 13.08 0.15 16.43
CA LEU A 439 12.54 -0.21 17.74
C LEU A 439 12.43 -1.73 17.96
N GLU A 440 12.84 -2.55 16.98
CA GLU A 440 12.61 -3.99 16.92
C GLU A 440 11.13 -4.39 17.04
N ILE A 441 10.22 -3.53 16.56
CA ILE A 441 8.79 -3.84 16.43
C ILE A 441 8.54 -4.50 15.08
N ILE A 442 9.08 -3.95 13.99
CA ILE A 442 9.18 -4.71 12.73
C ILE A 442 10.34 -5.72 12.85
N PRO A 443 10.11 -7.03 12.55
CA PRO A 443 11.16 -8.04 12.58
C PRO A 443 12.25 -7.75 11.55
N GLN A 444 13.51 -7.92 11.98
CA GLN A 444 14.67 -7.92 11.09
C GLN A 444 15.53 -9.17 11.39
N PRO A 445 15.71 -10.10 10.43
CA PRO A 445 14.98 -10.20 9.15
C PRO A 445 13.45 -10.33 9.37
N LEU A 446 12.64 -10.08 8.33
CA LEU A 446 11.18 -9.99 8.42
C LEU A 446 10.44 -11.22 8.96
N ASP A 447 11.10 -12.38 9.00
CA ASP A 447 10.58 -13.65 9.53
C ASP A 447 11.12 -14.00 10.93
N ASN A 448 11.87 -13.09 11.56
CA ASN A 448 12.42 -13.26 12.91
C ASN A 448 11.35 -13.05 14.00
N TYR A 449 10.40 -13.96 14.08
CA TYR A 449 9.27 -13.90 15.01
C TYR A 449 9.66 -14.34 16.43
N LYS A 450 9.40 -13.47 17.41
CA LYS A 450 9.65 -13.67 18.84
C LYS A 450 8.41 -14.23 19.56
N TYR A 451 7.22 -13.85 19.12
CA TYR A 451 5.95 -14.14 19.79
C TYR A 451 4.97 -14.94 18.95
N VAL A 452 5.18 -15.06 17.63
CA VAL A 452 4.34 -15.89 16.76
C VAL A 452 5.10 -17.14 16.31
N LYS A 453 4.49 -18.31 16.50
CA LYS A 453 4.99 -19.59 15.97
C LYS A 453 3.85 -20.33 15.30
N ASN A 454 4.05 -20.72 14.03
CA ASN A 454 3.05 -21.42 13.22
C ASN A 454 1.68 -20.70 13.19
N GLY A 455 1.69 -19.36 13.15
CA GLY A 455 0.46 -18.54 13.13
C GLY A 455 -0.27 -18.46 14.46
N VAL A 456 0.38 -18.80 15.58
CA VAL A 456 -0.19 -18.77 16.93
C VAL A 456 0.69 -17.92 17.85
N ASP A 457 0.06 -17.08 18.67
CA ASP A 457 0.75 -16.32 19.72
C ASP A 457 1.20 -17.21 20.87
N ILE A 458 2.51 -17.24 21.14
CA ILE A 458 3.15 -18.02 22.20
C ILE A 458 3.47 -17.19 23.46
N SER A 459 3.07 -15.91 23.50
CA SER A 459 3.37 -15.00 24.61
C SER A 459 2.80 -15.44 25.96
N ALA A 460 1.70 -16.21 25.97
CA ALA A 460 1.13 -16.80 27.18
C ALA A 460 1.92 -18.03 27.68
N ALA A 461 2.45 -18.85 26.76
CA ALA A 461 3.21 -20.06 27.09
C ALA A 461 4.56 -19.76 27.76
N ALA A 462 5.15 -18.59 27.45
CA ALA A 462 6.39 -18.13 28.08
C ALA A 462 6.26 -17.86 29.60
N ARG A 463 5.06 -17.57 30.12
CA ARG A 463 4.84 -17.37 31.57
C ARG A 463 4.92 -18.68 32.37
N VAL A 464 4.55 -19.81 31.76
CA VAL A 464 4.53 -21.12 32.45
C VAL A 464 5.95 -21.65 32.67
N TYR A 465 6.90 -21.36 31.79
CA TYR A 465 8.29 -21.79 31.94
C TYR A 465 9.08 -20.98 32.98
N MET A 466 8.71 -19.74 33.27
CA MET A 466 9.41 -18.90 34.27
C MET A 466 8.85 -19.00 35.69
N SER A 467 7.71 -19.68 35.89
CA SER A 467 7.01 -19.75 37.18
C SER A 467 7.12 -21.09 37.92
N SER A 468 7.94 -22.04 37.43
CA SER A 468 8.16 -23.32 38.13
C SER A 468 9.62 -23.55 38.50
N PRO A 469 10.11 -22.99 39.62
CA PRO A 469 11.33 -23.49 40.26
C PRO A 469 11.10 -24.83 40.99
N TYR A 470 9.86 -25.37 41.00
CA TYR A 470 9.49 -26.53 41.82
C TYR A 470 9.35 -27.86 41.06
N LEU A 471 9.37 -27.88 39.71
CA LEU A 471 9.27 -29.14 38.96
C LEU A 471 10.62 -29.80 38.61
N LEU A 472 11.74 -29.07 38.72
CA LEU A 472 13.08 -29.60 38.45
C LEU A 472 13.72 -30.31 39.65
N MET A 473 13.14 -30.21 40.85
CA MET A 473 13.69 -30.83 42.07
C MET A 473 13.10 -32.21 42.39
N THR A 474 11.98 -32.61 41.78
CA THR A 474 11.30 -33.88 42.10
C THR A 474 11.75 -35.07 41.26
N PHE A 475 12.59 -34.86 40.23
CA PHE A 475 13.17 -35.94 39.43
C PHE A 475 14.58 -36.36 39.87
N CYS A 476 15.21 -35.67 40.83
CA CYS A 476 16.52 -36.03 41.38
C CYS A 476 16.47 -36.70 42.77
N LEU A 477 15.28 -36.95 43.34
CA LEU A 477 15.13 -37.51 44.69
C LEU A 477 14.61 -38.96 44.75
N LEU A 478 14.53 -39.65 43.61
CA LEU A 478 14.11 -41.06 43.54
C LEU A 478 15.20 -42.03 43.03
N THR A 479 16.44 -41.58 42.87
CA THR A 479 17.59 -42.42 42.47
C THR A 479 18.75 -42.44 43.48
N THR A 480 18.55 -41.93 44.70
CA THR A 480 19.58 -41.93 45.77
C THR A 480 19.02 -42.37 47.13
N LEU A 481 18.17 -43.41 47.14
CA LEU A 481 17.82 -44.15 48.35
C LEU A 481 17.73 -45.66 48.05
N MET A 482 18.81 -46.16 47.44
CA MET A 482 19.16 -47.57 47.45
C MET A 482 20.68 -47.61 47.33
N VAL A 483 21.36 -47.64 48.48
CA VAL A 483 22.75 -48.07 48.77
C VAL A 483 23.22 -47.32 50.02
N LEU A 484 23.37 -48.09 51.10
CA LEU A 484 24.08 -47.86 52.38
C LEU A 484 23.28 -47.38 53.61
N TYR A 485 23.17 -48.36 54.53
CA TYR A 485 22.78 -48.40 55.95
C TYR A 485 21.29 -48.46 56.31
#